data_AF-A0A9E0SHB8-F1
#
_entry.id   AF-A0A9E0SHB8-F1
#
_cell.length_a   1.000
_cell.length_b   1.000
_cell.length_c   1.000
_cell.angle_alpha   90.00
_cell.angle_beta   90.00
_cell.angle_gamma   90.00
#
_symmetry.space_group_name_H-M   'P 1'
#
loop_
_entity.id
_entity.type
_entity.pdbx_description
1 polymer ?
#
loop_
_entity_poly.entity_id
_entity_poly.type
_entity_poly.pdbx_seq_one_letter_code
_entity_poly.pdbx_strand_id
1 'polypeptide(L)'
;MRTALVIFSFLLAIAGGSSSAIAAGNDGVTVTANGITYITRAGDTLSGIAQRLTTKRDNWIQLSKLNNIGSDVNVPIGTPITIPTELLIDDPSEAKVVAITGNISAVAPEGKPVLLQLGAKITEGMQIDTGSNSFLTLALPDLSRISLPSNSRIRIAKLRNARYTNSPRTEILLMRGRVESRVSPLELNKGQFDIRTPQAVAGVRGTNFRVGIDESGATVTEVLSGRVEVAKPGKASGQLLHAGEGNVTDARGPGKPVTLLPTPQLAETPARASPAAAQFALTPIPGAAAYHVQIATDQEAHNILLEQRSSTTRLKLDGLPNGDYYARVSAIDRLGLEGPASIHAFSLTAAQAARDLGTPDAPFVDRNDTTQLTLKWKAAPGQKYNLQVSRDASFSWLIYSGKTDAPEVRLPRPAFGTYYARVQTVRADGIASPYSLAQPFIVTDQWIIHDGNPISSKDATGR
;
A
#
# COMPACT_ATOMS: atom_id res chain seq x y z
N MET A 1 64.51 56.42 23.21
CA MET A 1 63.94 55.05 23.25
C MET A 1 62.76 55.05 22.29
N ARG A 2 62.94 54.80 21.00
CA ARG A 2 62.89 53.48 20.33
C ARG A 2 61.64 52.68 20.70
N THR A 3 60.64 52.68 19.82
CA THR A 3 59.64 51.61 19.76
C THR A 3 59.32 51.35 18.29
N ALA A 4 59.45 50.08 17.92
CA ALA A 4 59.63 49.58 16.58
C ALA A 4 58.31 49.45 15.81
N LEU A 5 58.36 49.78 14.52
CA LEU A 5 57.35 49.50 13.52
C LEU A 5 57.49 48.03 13.09
N VAL A 6 56.54 47.18 13.46
CA VAL A 6 56.47 45.79 12.97
C VAL A 6 55.58 45.76 11.74
N ILE A 7 56.20 45.53 10.58
CA ILE A 7 55.53 45.28 9.29
C ILE A 7 55.12 43.80 9.28
N PHE A 8 53.82 43.53 9.23
CA PHE A 8 53.28 42.19 9.03
C PHE A 8 52.97 41.98 7.54
N SER A 9 53.81 41.20 6.86
CA SER A 9 53.59 40.78 5.47
C SER A 9 52.45 39.76 5.43
N PHE A 10 51.35 40.09 4.76
CA PHE A 10 50.28 39.14 4.45
C PHE A 10 50.69 38.31 3.23
N LEU A 11 50.93 37.01 3.46
CA LEU A 11 51.13 36.02 2.39
C LEU A 11 49.79 35.77 1.69
N LEU A 12 49.78 35.97 0.37
CA LEU A 12 48.65 35.69 -0.51
C LEU A 12 48.56 34.17 -0.74
N ALA A 13 47.63 33.50 -0.05
CA ALA A 13 47.32 32.09 -0.30
C ALA A 13 46.42 31.98 -1.54
N ILE A 14 46.98 31.46 -2.64
CA ILE A 14 46.22 31.08 -3.83
C ILE A 14 45.40 29.84 -3.48
N ALA A 15 44.08 30.02 -3.33
CA ALA A 15 43.15 28.92 -3.19
C ALA A 15 43.06 28.16 -4.52
N GLY A 16 43.76 27.02 -4.61
CA GLY A 16 43.59 26.06 -5.69
C GLY A 16 42.17 25.50 -5.66
N GLY A 17 41.39 25.78 -6.70
CA GLY A 17 40.11 25.13 -6.92
C GLY A 17 40.32 23.64 -7.16
N SER A 18 39.96 22.82 -6.17
CA SER A 18 39.92 21.37 -6.29
C SER A 18 38.75 20.97 -7.19
N SER A 19 39.00 20.89 -8.49
CA SER A 19 38.10 20.18 -9.42
C SER A 19 38.06 18.71 -9.00
N SER A 20 36.89 18.23 -8.57
CA SER A 20 36.65 16.83 -8.25
C SER A 20 36.74 15.99 -9.53
N ALA A 21 37.92 15.46 -9.83
CA ALA A 21 38.12 14.47 -10.87
C ALA A 21 37.57 13.11 -10.38
N ILE A 22 36.42 12.70 -10.93
CA ILE A 22 35.88 11.35 -10.77
C ILE A 22 36.72 10.41 -11.64
N ALA A 23 37.09 9.27 -11.06
CA ALA A 23 38.05 8.29 -11.57
C ALA A 23 38.03 8.08 -13.10
N ALA A 24 39.22 8.19 -13.73
CA ALA A 24 39.43 7.83 -15.13
C ALA A 24 39.32 6.31 -15.30
N GLY A 25 38.31 5.85 -16.04
CA GLY A 25 38.30 4.49 -16.57
C GLY A 25 39.40 4.34 -17.63
N ASN A 26 40.02 3.15 -17.71
CA ASN A 26 41.14 2.80 -18.61
C ASN A 26 40.89 3.04 -20.13
N ASP A 27 39.70 3.51 -20.52
CA ASP A 27 39.28 3.69 -21.91
C ASP A 27 39.33 5.14 -22.41
N GLY A 28 39.88 6.08 -21.64
CA GLY A 28 39.92 7.50 -22.04
C GLY A 28 38.54 8.16 -22.02
N VAL A 29 37.61 7.62 -21.21
CA VAL A 29 36.25 8.11 -21.02
C VAL A 29 36.12 8.69 -19.62
N THR A 30 35.57 9.89 -19.52
CA THR A 30 35.19 10.54 -18.27
C THR A 30 33.69 10.78 -18.25
N VAL A 31 33.00 10.32 -17.20
CA VAL A 31 31.56 10.53 -17.05
C VAL A 31 31.29 11.96 -16.58
N THR A 32 30.30 12.61 -17.17
CA THR A 32 29.85 13.96 -16.84
C THR A 32 28.35 13.94 -16.53
N ALA A 33 27.80 15.04 -16.00
CA ALA A 33 26.37 15.13 -15.67
C ALA A 33 25.43 14.99 -16.89
N ASN A 34 25.92 15.26 -18.11
CA ASN A 34 25.12 15.26 -19.33
C ASN A 34 25.53 14.18 -20.33
N GLY A 35 26.42 13.25 -19.95
CA GLY A 35 26.97 12.27 -20.88
C GLY A 35 28.38 11.86 -20.52
N ILE A 36 29.23 11.73 -21.53
CA ILE A 36 30.65 11.42 -21.35
C ILE A 36 31.53 12.37 -22.17
N THR A 37 32.77 12.53 -21.72
CA THR A 37 33.86 13.07 -22.51
C THR A 37 34.80 11.94 -22.90
N TYR A 38 35.02 11.75 -24.19
CA TYR A 38 35.98 10.79 -24.73
C TYR A 38 37.23 11.52 -25.24
N ILE A 39 38.41 11.07 -24.82
CA ILE A 39 39.68 11.60 -25.31
C ILE A 39 40.14 10.79 -26.52
N THR A 40 40.24 11.43 -27.68
CA THR A 40 40.59 10.78 -28.94
C THR A 40 42.00 10.18 -28.93
N ARG A 41 42.13 9.06 -29.63
CA ARG A 41 43.35 8.27 -29.78
C ARG A 41 43.83 8.29 -31.24
N ALA A 42 45.05 7.80 -31.46
CA ALA A 42 45.60 7.67 -32.80
C ALA A 42 44.69 6.80 -33.69
N GLY A 43 44.31 7.33 -34.85
CA GLY A 43 43.46 6.63 -35.83
C GLY A 43 41.95 6.70 -35.55
N ASP A 44 41.51 7.41 -34.51
CA ASP A 44 40.09 7.64 -34.31
C ASP A 44 39.49 8.53 -35.42
N THR A 45 38.27 8.20 -35.81
CA THR A 45 37.39 9.02 -36.64
C THR A 45 36.13 9.33 -35.84
N LEU A 46 35.44 10.43 -36.12
CA LEU A 46 34.17 10.74 -35.42
C LEU A 46 33.13 9.65 -35.64
N SER A 47 33.08 9.03 -36.82
CA SER A 47 32.18 7.96 -37.21
C SER A 47 32.57 6.63 -36.56
N GLY A 48 33.86 6.36 -36.40
CA GLY A 48 34.35 5.25 -35.58
C GLY A 48 33.97 5.42 -34.10
N ILE A 49 34.16 6.63 -33.55
CA ILE A 49 33.75 6.97 -32.19
C ILE A 49 32.23 6.85 -32.03
N ALA A 50 31.45 7.39 -32.97
CA ALA A 50 30.00 7.33 -32.96
C ALA A 50 29.50 5.88 -33.03
N GLN A 51 30.08 5.04 -33.89
CA GLN A 51 29.73 3.62 -33.97
C GLN A 51 30.02 2.85 -32.68
N ARG A 52 31.10 3.22 -31.97
CA ARG A 52 31.55 2.54 -30.75
C ARG A 52 30.77 2.99 -29.51
N LEU A 53 30.48 4.28 -29.37
CA LEU A 53 29.98 4.88 -28.14
C LEU A 53 28.51 5.31 -28.22
N THR A 54 27.94 5.38 -29.42
CA THR A 54 26.56 5.82 -29.62
C THR A 54 25.73 4.76 -30.34
N THR A 55 24.42 4.98 -30.38
CA THR A 55 23.46 4.06 -31.02
C THR A 55 23.67 3.85 -32.52
N LYS A 56 24.33 4.78 -33.23
CA LYS A 56 24.50 4.74 -34.70
C LYS A 56 25.79 5.42 -35.15
N ARG A 57 26.42 4.91 -36.22
CA ARG A 57 27.56 5.57 -36.89
C ARG A 57 27.24 6.99 -37.34
N ASP A 58 26.06 7.22 -37.89
CA ASP A 58 25.63 8.51 -38.47
C ASP A 58 25.49 9.63 -37.44
N ASN A 59 25.49 9.30 -36.14
CA ASN A 59 25.51 10.30 -35.07
C ASN A 59 26.78 11.17 -35.10
N TRP A 60 27.82 10.79 -35.86
CA TRP A 60 29.02 11.59 -36.05
C TRP A 60 28.72 13.01 -36.55
N ILE A 61 27.64 13.23 -37.33
CA ILE A 61 27.22 14.55 -37.80
C ILE A 61 26.76 15.42 -36.62
N GLN A 62 26.00 14.83 -35.70
CA GLN A 62 25.55 15.52 -34.49
C GLN A 62 26.73 15.79 -33.55
N LEU A 63 27.64 14.82 -33.40
CA LEU A 63 28.85 14.99 -32.59
C LEU A 63 29.80 16.04 -33.16
N SER A 64 29.96 16.10 -34.48
CA SER A 64 30.73 17.12 -35.19
C SER A 64 30.21 18.52 -34.86
N LYS A 65 28.90 18.75 -34.99
CA LYS A 65 28.26 20.03 -34.66
C LYS A 65 28.39 20.38 -33.18
N LEU A 66 28.14 19.42 -32.30
CA LEU A 66 28.19 19.64 -30.85
C LEU A 66 29.61 20.01 -30.36
N ASN A 67 30.63 19.42 -30.97
CA ASN A 67 32.02 19.57 -30.54
C ASN A 67 32.83 20.55 -31.41
N ASN A 68 32.19 21.23 -32.36
CA ASN A 68 32.84 22.14 -33.32
C ASN A 68 33.99 21.47 -34.11
N ILE A 69 33.80 20.22 -34.55
CA ILE A 69 34.79 19.47 -35.32
C ILE A 69 34.35 19.39 -36.78
N GLY A 70 35.15 19.95 -37.68
CA GLY A 70 34.77 20.14 -39.08
C GLY A 70 34.87 18.90 -39.98
N SER A 71 35.53 17.81 -39.54
CA SER A 71 35.75 16.62 -40.38
C SER A 71 35.76 15.33 -39.56
N ASP A 72 35.30 14.24 -40.18
CA ASP A 72 35.27 12.90 -39.60
C ASP A 72 36.67 12.28 -39.41
N VAL A 73 37.58 12.52 -40.35
CA VAL A 73 38.80 11.69 -40.52
C VAL A 73 40.03 12.26 -39.82
N ASN A 74 40.05 13.56 -39.52
CA ASN A 74 41.23 14.27 -39.00
C ASN A 74 40.99 14.80 -37.57
N VAL A 75 40.50 13.97 -36.67
CA VAL A 75 40.34 14.36 -35.26
C VAL A 75 41.70 14.30 -34.57
N PRO A 76 42.26 15.42 -34.07
CA PRO A 76 43.57 15.42 -33.43
C PRO A 76 43.58 14.50 -32.20
N ILE A 77 44.70 13.84 -31.92
CA ILE A 77 44.87 13.01 -30.72
C ILE A 77 44.74 13.89 -29.48
N GLY A 78 44.05 13.40 -28.44
CA GLY A 78 43.85 14.14 -27.19
C GLY A 78 42.68 15.13 -27.24
N THR A 79 41.95 15.21 -28.36
CA THR A 79 40.76 16.07 -28.47
C THR A 79 39.64 15.53 -27.60
N PRO A 80 39.07 16.33 -26.68
CA PRO A 80 37.91 15.92 -25.90
C PRO A 80 36.63 15.97 -26.75
N ILE A 81 35.94 14.84 -26.85
CA ILE A 81 34.66 14.70 -27.54
C ILE A 81 33.56 14.51 -26.50
N THR A 82 32.68 15.50 -26.39
CA THR A 82 31.46 15.42 -25.60
C THR A 82 30.41 14.59 -26.33
N ILE A 83 29.91 13.55 -25.69
CA ILE A 83 28.87 12.66 -26.21
C ILE A 83 27.69 12.72 -25.22
N PRO A 84 26.54 13.29 -25.63
CA PRO A 84 25.37 13.40 -24.76
C PRO A 84 24.79 12.05 -24.36
N THR A 85 24.23 11.95 -23.15
CA THR A 85 23.59 10.74 -22.63
C THR A 85 22.57 10.16 -23.61
N GLU A 86 21.81 11.00 -24.30
CA GLU A 86 20.72 10.57 -25.17
C GLU A 86 21.22 9.73 -26.35
N LEU A 87 22.46 9.96 -26.80
CA LEU A 87 23.08 9.26 -27.92
C LEU A 87 23.79 7.97 -27.51
N LEU A 88 24.13 7.81 -26.24
CA LEU A 88 24.88 6.65 -25.75
C LEU A 88 24.14 5.35 -26.03
N ILE A 89 24.92 4.30 -26.32
CA ILE A 89 24.40 2.93 -26.40
C ILE A 89 23.77 2.50 -25.08
N ASP A 90 22.76 1.65 -25.17
CA ASP A 90 21.99 1.18 -24.03
C ASP A 90 22.40 -0.25 -23.62
N ASP A 91 22.50 -0.49 -22.32
CA ASP A 91 22.62 -1.82 -21.71
C ASP A 91 21.26 -2.31 -21.20
N PRO A 92 20.90 -3.60 -21.40
CA PRO A 92 19.69 -4.17 -20.83
C PRO A 92 19.66 -4.02 -19.31
N SER A 93 18.46 -3.77 -18.78
CA SER A 93 18.19 -3.68 -17.34
C SER A 93 17.08 -4.66 -16.96
N GLU A 94 16.93 -4.91 -15.66
CA GLU A 94 15.91 -5.81 -15.11
C GLU A 94 15.22 -5.16 -13.90
N ALA A 95 13.92 -5.37 -13.79
CA ALA A 95 13.14 -5.04 -12.61
C ALA A 95 12.88 -6.31 -11.79
N LYS A 96 12.54 -6.15 -10.52
CA LYS A 96 12.25 -7.27 -9.61
C LYS A 96 10.85 -7.15 -9.04
N VAL A 97 10.15 -8.28 -8.96
CA VAL A 97 8.88 -8.36 -8.22
C VAL A 97 9.17 -8.24 -6.73
N VAL A 98 8.64 -7.19 -6.09
CA VAL A 98 8.84 -6.94 -4.64
C VAL A 98 7.56 -7.05 -3.82
N ALA A 99 6.40 -7.09 -4.47
CA ALA A 99 5.15 -7.50 -3.86
C ALA A 99 4.26 -8.13 -4.93
N ILE A 100 3.55 -9.20 -4.58
CA ILE A 100 2.68 -9.95 -5.47
C ILE A 100 1.54 -10.55 -4.66
N THR A 101 0.29 -10.30 -5.08
CA THR A 101 -0.91 -10.83 -4.43
C THR A 101 -2.01 -11.03 -5.47
N GLY A 102 -2.80 -12.09 -5.33
CA GLY A 102 -3.90 -12.41 -6.24
C GLY A 102 -3.45 -13.14 -7.52
N ASN A 103 -4.30 -13.08 -8.54
CA ASN A 103 -4.08 -13.77 -9.81
C ASN A 103 -3.35 -12.86 -10.81
N ILE A 104 -2.10 -13.19 -11.09
CA ILE A 104 -1.23 -12.42 -11.98
C ILE A 104 -0.67 -13.35 -13.04
N SER A 105 -0.86 -12.97 -14.30
CA SER A 105 -0.28 -13.67 -15.45
C SER A 105 0.76 -12.79 -16.12
N ALA A 106 1.86 -13.39 -16.54
CA ALA A 106 2.86 -12.72 -17.35
C ALA A 106 3.19 -13.55 -18.58
N VAL A 107 3.58 -12.86 -19.65
CA VAL A 107 3.97 -13.46 -20.92
C VAL A 107 5.31 -12.87 -21.32
N ALA A 108 6.27 -13.75 -21.64
CA ALA A 108 7.58 -13.39 -22.14
C ALA A 108 7.46 -12.71 -23.53
N PRO A 109 8.49 -11.98 -24.00
CA PRO A 109 8.46 -11.33 -25.32
C PRO A 109 8.11 -12.28 -26.47
N GLU A 110 8.52 -13.56 -26.36
CA GLU A 110 8.24 -14.64 -27.31
C GLU A 110 6.82 -15.24 -27.22
N GLY A 111 5.96 -14.74 -26.34
CA GLY A 111 4.59 -15.23 -26.17
C GLY A 111 4.42 -16.40 -25.19
N LYS A 112 5.50 -16.85 -24.54
CA LYS A 112 5.44 -17.94 -23.56
C LYS A 112 4.94 -17.45 -22.20
N PRO A 113 3.98 -18.14 -21.54
CA PRO A 113 3.60 -17.82 -20.18
C PRO A 113 4.77 -17.92 -19.19
N VAL A 114 4.87 -16.97 -18.27
CA VAL A 114 5.88 -16.91 -17.21
C VAL A 114 5.16 -16.87 -15.87
N LEU A 115 5.53 -17.78 -14.96
CA LEU A 115 5.06 -17.75 -13.59
C LEU A 115 5.83 -16.70 -12.81
N LEU A 116 5.13 -15.70 -12.27
CA LEU A 116 5.73 -14.68 -11.41
C LEU A 116 5.68 -15.12 -9.95
N GLN A 117 6.77 -14.86 -9.23
CA GLN A 117 6.91 -15.05 -7.80
C GLN A 117 7.66 -13.85 -7.22
N LEU A 118 7.66 -13.72 -5.89
CA LEU A 118 8.46 -12.71 -5.22
C LEU A 118 9.94 -12.86 -5.60
N GLY A 119 10.59 -11.77 -5.99
CA GLY A 119 11.98 -11.75 -6.47
C GLY A 119 12.15 -12.10 -7.95
N ALA A 120 11.09 -12.49 -8.67
CA ALA A 120 11.17 -12.77 -10.10
C ALA A 120 11.67 -11.56 -10.89
N LYS A 121 12.48 -11.83 -11.91
CA LYS A 121 13.04 -10.82 -12.81
C LYS A 121 12.05 -10.50 -13.91
N ILE A 122 11.86 -9.20 -14.15
CA ILE A 122 11.05 -8.66 -15.22
C ILE A 122 11.98 -7.98 -16.22
N THR A 123 11.87 -8.33 -17.49
CA THR A 123 12.73 -7.84 -18.57
C THR A 123 11.93 -7.11 -19.65
N GLU A 124 12.65 -6.39 -20.50
CA GLU A 124 12.08 -5.72 -21.67
C GLU A 124 11.29 -6.70 -22.55
N GLY A 125 10.12 -6.25 -23.00
CA GLY A 125 9.19 -6.96 -23.86
C GLY A 125 8.15 -7.81 -23.13
N MET A 126 8.31 -8.07 -21.83
CA MET A 126 7.32 -8.82 -21.04
C MET A 126 5.99 -8.08 -20.96
N GLN A 127 4.89 -8.81 -21.08
CA GLN A 127 3.54 -8.35 -20.77
C GLN A 127 3.09 -8.89 -19.42
N ILE A 128 2.43 -8.06 -18.61
CA ILE A 128 1.95 -8.42 -17.29
C ILE A 128 0.50 -7.97 -17.12
N ASP A 129 -0.29 -8.86 -16.52
CA ASP A 129 -1.72 -8.74 -16.33
C ASP A 129 -2.08 -9.01 -14.86
N THR A 130 -2.72 -8.04 -14.20
CA THR A 130 -3.33 -8.22 -12.88
C THR A 130 -4.82 -8.50 -13.02
N GLY A 131 -5.30 -9.56 -12.37
CA GLY A 131 -6.73 -9.87 -12.26
C GLY A 131 -7.47 -8.94 -11.29
N SER A 132 -8.70 -9.31 -10.94
CA SER A 132 -9.46 -8.63 -9.88
C SER A 132 -8.85 -8.93 -8.51
N ASN A 133 -8.84 -7.95 -7.60
CA ASN A 133 -8.19 -8.04 -6.28
C ASN A 133 -6.74 -8.58 -6.37
N SER A 134 -6.00 -8.11 -7.38
CA SER A 134 -4.65 -8.60 -7.67
C SER A 134 -3.69 -7.43 -7.83
N PHE A 135 -2.56 -7.52 -7.15
CA PHE A 135 -1.62 -6.41 -6.98
C PHE A 135 -0.20 -6.87 -7.25
N LEU A 136 0.54 -6.09 -8.02
CA LEU A 136 1.95 -6.34 -8.32
C LEU A 136 2.74 -5.05 -8.11
N THR A 137 3.84 -5.13 -7.38
CA THR A 137 4.81 -4.03 -7.31
C THR A 137 6.17 -4.50 -7.83
N LEU A 138 6.72 -3.72 -8.76
CA LEU A 138 8.03 -3.89 -9.36
C LEU A 138 8.99 -2.84 -8.78
N ALA A 139 10.20 -3.26 -8.43
CA ALA A 139 11.31 -2.37 -8.12
C ALA A 139 12.31 -2.36 -9.27
N LEU A 140 12.71 -1.17 -9.70
CA LEU A 140 13.73 -0.96 -10.72
C LEU A 140 15.09 -0.68 -10.05
N PRO A 141 16.22 -0.83 -10.77
CA PRO A 141 17.55 -0.63 -10.20
C PRO A 141 17.84 0.81 -9.77
N ASP A 142 17.12 1.78 -10.33
CA ASP A 142 17.21 3.21 -10.00
C ASP A 142 16.39 3.60 -8.77
N LEU A 143 15.91 2.62 -7.98
CA LEU A 143 15.00 2.79 -6.84
C LEU A 143 13.58 3.23 -7.20
N SER A 144 13.25 3.34 -8.48
CA SER A 144 11.88 3.57 -8.92
C SER A 144 11.00 2.36 -8.61
N ARG A 145 9.72 2.62 -8.32
CA ARG A 145 8.70 1.59 -8.08
C ARG A 145 7.53 1.77 -9.03
N ILE A 146 7.05 0.65 -9.58
CA ILE A 146 5.88 0.59 -10.44
C ILE A 146 4.89 -0.38 -9.81
N SER A 147 3.72 0.12 -9.43
CA SER A 147 2.65 -0.67 -8.83
C SER A 147 1.49 -0.78 -9.81
N LEU A 148 1.02 -2.01 -10.00
CA LEU A 148 -0.13 -2.35 -10.82
C LEU A 148 -1.29 -2.72 -9.87
N PRO A 149 -2.32 -1.87 -9.76
CA PRO A 149 -3.59 -2.22 -9.12
C PRO A 149 -4.33 -3.30 -9.91
N SER A 150 -5.47 -3.75 -9.38
CA SER A 150 -6.29 -4.76 -10.05
C SER A 150 -6.70 -4.34 -11.46
N ASN A 151 -6.95 -5.35 -12.30
CA ASN A 151 -7.47 -5.21 -13.66
C ASN A 151 -6.58 -4.38 -14.60
N SER A 152 -5.26 -4.44 -14.41
CA SER A 152 -4.28 -3.69 -15.19
C SER A 152 -3.52 -4.59 -16.15
N ARG A 153 -3.20 -4.07 -17.33
CA ARG A 153 -2.35 -4.75 -18.34
C ARG A 153 -1.29 -3.78 -18.82
N ILE A 154 -0.03 -4.18 -18.66
CA ILE A 154 1.12 -3.43 -19.14
C ILE A 154 2.03 -4.28 -20.01
N ARG A 155 2.85 -3.63 -20.83
CA ARG A 155 4.05 -4.19 -21.43
C ARG A 155 5.26 -3.33 -21.08
N ILE A 156 6.36 -3.96 -20.71
CA ILE A 156 7.65 -3.28 -20.52
C ILE A 156 8.23 -3.01 -21.91
N ALA A 157 7.97 -1.84 -22.51
CA ALA A 157 8.44 -1.55 -23.87
C ALA A 157 9.94 -1.28 -23.92
N LYS A 158 10.48 -0.60 -22.90
CA LYS A 158 11.91 -0.35 -22.76
C LYS A 158 12.32 -0.47 -21.31
N LEU A 159 13.39 -1.20 -21.05
CA LEU A 159 14.00 -1.27 -19.72
C LEU A 159 15.50 -1.42 -19.86
N ARG A 160 16.18 -0.28 -19.93
CA ARG A 160 17.61 -0.19 -20.20
C ARG A 160 18.26 0.93 -19.42
N ASN A 161 19.59 0.93 -19.40
CA ASN A 161 20.38 2.06 -18.90
C ASN A 161 21.32 2.56 -20.00
N ALA A 162 21.50 3.86 -20.13
CA ALA A 162 22.55 4.42 -20.98
C ALA A 162 23.93 3.99 -20.42
N ARG A 163 24.74 3.34 -21.26
CA ARG A 163 26.09 2.90 -20.88
C ARG A 163 26.92 4.08 -20.40
N TYR A 164 27.86 3.83 -19.49
CA TYR A 164 28.73 4.81 -18.81
C TYR A 164 28.04 5.72 -17.79
N THR A 165 26.91 6.33 -18.13
CA THR A 165 26.18 7.25 -17.24
C THR A 165 25.21 6.53 -16.29
N ASN A 166 24.87 5.28 -16.60
CA ASN A 166 23.88 4.47 -15.88
C ASN A 166 22.50 5.17 -15.78
N SER A 167 22.17 5.96 -16.79
CA SER A 167 20.94 6.75 -16.83
C SER A 167 19.77 5.87 -17.25
N PRO A 168 18.71 5.72 -16.44
CA PRO A 168 17.64 4.80 -16.74
C PRO A 168 16.85 5.27 -17.97
N ARG A 169 16.42 4.31 -18.79
CA ARG A 169 15.53 4.51 -19.92
C ARG A 169 14.41 3.49 -19.83
N THR A 170 13.32 3.94 -19.23
CA THR A 170 12.15 3.10 -18.94
C THR A 170 10.96 3.58 -19.76
N GLU A 171 10.33 2.66 -20.47
CA GLU A 171 9.07 2.90 -21.16
C GLU A 171 8.10 1.78 -20.85
N ILE A 172 6.92 2.15 -20.33
CA ILE A 172 5.83 1.21 -20.04
C ILE A 172 4.67 1.52 -20.97
N LEU A 173 4.18 0.51 -21.69
CA LEU A 173 2.91 0.60 -22.40
C LEU A 173 1.80 0.14 -21.46
N LEU A 174 0.92 1.05 -21.07
CA LEU A 174 -0.32 0.74 -20.38
C LEU A 174 -1.41 0.48 -21.42
N MET A 175 -1.94 -0.74 -21.43
CA MET A 175 -2.95 -1.19 -22.39
C MET A 175 -4.36 -1.16 -21.81
N ARG A 176 -4.48 -1.36 -20.49
CA ARG A 176 -5.75 -1.31 -19.74
C ARG A 176 -5.47 -1.07 -18.26
N GLY A 177 -6.41 -0.45 -17.56
CA GLY A 177 -6.37 -0.30 -16.10
C GLY A 177 -5.51 0.88 -15.70
N ARG A 178 -4.65 0.70 -14.69
CA ARG A 178 -3.90 1.80 -14.07
C ARG A 178 -2.48 1.37 -13.70
N VAL A 179 -1.58 2.33 -13.65
CA VAL A 179 -0.23 2.21 -13.11
C VAL A 179 0.00 3.36 -12.13
N GLU A 180 0.48 3.03 -10.93
CA GLU A 180 1.07 4.00 -10.01
C GLU A 180 2.60 3.90 -10.11
N SER A 181 3.28 5.03 -10.20
CA SER A 181 4.73 5.08 -10.37
C SER A 181 5.34 6.11 -9.43
N ARG A 182 6.30 5.65 -8.63
CA ARG A 182 7.19 6.49 -7.83
C ARG A 182 8.58 6.42 -8.46
N VAL A 183 8.91 7.44 -9.24
CA VAL A 183 10.14 7.51 -10.03
C VAL A 183 11.19 8.29 -9.24
N SER A 184 12.40 7.74 -9.15
CA SER A 184 13.51 8.43 -8.50
C SER A 184 13.91 9.70 -9.27
N PRO A 185 14.53 10.71 -8.61
CA PRO A 185 14.98 11.91 -9.30
C PRO A 185 15.95 11.59 -10.45
N LEU A 186 15.63 12.07 -11.66
CA LEU A 186 16.41 11.83 -12.89
C LEU A 186 17.30 13.03 -13.30
N GLU A 187 17.33 14.09 -12.48
CA GLU A 187 18.00 15.37 -12.80
C GLU A 187 19.52 15.22 -12.90
N LEU A 188 20.10 14.28 -12.15
CA LEU A 188 21.55 14.06 -12.08
C LEU A 188 22.11 13.26 -13.25
N ASN A 189 21.26 12.53 -13.99
CA ASN A 189 21.71 11.60 -15.03
C ASN A 189 20.94 11.71 -16.35
N LYS A 190 19.99 12.65 -16.52
CA LYS A 190 19.18 12.74 -17.76
C LYS A 190 18.43 11.43 -18.07
N GLY A 191 18.02 10.69 -17.03
CA GLY A 191 17.18 9.52 -17.20
C GLY A 191 15.84 9.86 -17.87
N GLN A 192 15.23 8.86 -18.49
CA GLN A 192 13.92 8.93 -19.14
C GLN A 192 12.99 7.89 -18.54
N PHE A 193 11.80 8.32 -18.16
CA PHE A 193 10.73 7.44 -17.71
C PHE A 193 9.42 7.89 -18.35
N ASP A 194 8.85 7.04 -19.19
CA ASP A 194 7.62 7.32 -19.92
C ASP A 194 6.57 6.24 -19.67
N ILE A 195 5.33 6.66 -19.42
CA ILE A 195 4.14 5.80 -19.53
C ILE A 195 3.41 6.16 -20.82
N ARG A 196 3.27 5.19 -21.71
CA ARG A 196 2.49 5.35 -22.94
C ARG A 196 1.15 4.65 -22.82
N THR A 197 0.15 5.31 -23.37
CA THR A 197 -1.21 4.81 -23.56
C THR A 197 -1.61 5.09 -25.01
N PRO A 198 -2.76 4.57 -25.49
CA PRO A 198 -3.24 4.90 -26.83
C PRO A 198 -3.42 6.41 -27.09
N GLN A 199 -3.84 7.18 -26.07
CA GLN A 199 -4.15 8.62 -26.22
C GLN A 199 -3.03 9.56 -25.76
N ALA A 200 -2.12 9.10 -24.90
CA ALA A 200 -1.13 9.97 -24.27
C ALA A 200 0.22 9.30 -24.02
N VAL A 201 1.25 10.13 -23.94
CA VAL A 201 2.56 9.83 -23.36
C VAL A 201 2.75 10.74 -22.16
N ALA A 202 2.93 10.15 -20.98
CA ALA A 202 3.27 10.85 -19.75
C ALA A 202 4.77 10.68 -19.50
N GLY A 203 5.53 11.75 -19.75
CA GLY A 203 6.98 11.79 -19.51
C GLY A 203 7.29 12.48 -18.20
N VAL A 204 8.16 11.88 -17.39
CA VAL A 204 8.39 12.35 -16.02
C VAL A 204 9.85 12.53 -15.65
N ARG A 205 10.09 13.39 -14.66
CA ARG A 205 11.38 13.58 -14.01
C ARG A 205 11.18 13.62 -12.50
N GLY A 206 11.44 12.50 -11.81
CA GLY A 206 11.36 12.43 -10.35
C GLY A 206 9.97 12.72 -9.79
N THR A 207 9.00 11.83 -10.03
CA THR A 207 7.59 12.06 -9.69
C THR A 207 6.93 10.89 -9.00
N ASN A 208 5.96 11.19 -8.15
CA ASN A 208 4.92 10.25 -7.77
C ASN A 208 3.64 10.58 -8.54
N PHE A 209 3.19 9.66 -9.38
CA PHE A 209 2.07 9.92 -10.29
C PHE A 209 1.34 8.62 -10.64
N ARG A 210 0.11 8.77 -11.15
CA ARG A 210 -0.72 7.68 -11.65
C ARG A 210 -1.12 7.96 -13.09
N VAL A 211 -1.18 6.90 -13.88
CA VAL A 211 -1.73 6.93 -15.24
C VAL A 211 -2.73 5.80 -15.35
N GLY A 212 -3.94 6.10 -15.81
CA GLY A 212 -5.00 5.14 -16.04
C GLY A 212 -5.63 5.31 -17.42
N ILE A 213 -6.31 4.27 -17.87
CA ILE A 213 -7.21 4.31 -19.03
C ILE A 213 -8.62 4.11 -18.49
N ASP A 214 -9.51 5.08 -18.73
CA ASP A 214 -10.91 5.00 -18.33
C ASP A 214 -11.73 4.11 -19.29
N GLU A 215 -13.02 3.93 -18.98
CA GLU A 215 -13.92 3.10 -19.78
C GLU A 215 -14.16 3.65 -21.20
N SER A 216 -13.98 4.95 -21.41
CA SER A 216 -14.07 5.59 -22.73
C SER A 216 -12.80 5.41 -23.57
N GLY A 217 -11.71 4.91 -22.96
CA GLY A 217 -10.39 4.81 -23.57
C GLY A 217 -9.58 6.11 -23.47
N ALA A 218 -10.03 7.09 -22.71
CA ALA A 218 -9.26 8.30 -22.42
C ALA A 218 -8.19 8.02 -21.35
N THR A 219 -7.09 8.74 -21.43
CA THR A 219 -5.99 8.61 -20.47
C THR A 219 -6.16 9.60 -19.34
N VAL A 220 -6.20 9.10 -18.12
CA VAL A 220 -6.27 9.88 -16.88
C VAL A 220 -4.87 9.94 -16.27
N THR A 221 -4.32 11.14 -16.09
CA THR A 221 -3.01 11.35 -15.46
C THR A 221 -3.19 12.16 -14.18
N GLU A 222 -2.60 11.71 -13.07
CA GLU A 222 -2.71 12.36 -11.76
C GLU A 222 -1.31 12.50 -11.16
N VAL A 223 -0.91 13.71 -10.75
CA VAL A 223 0.41 13.99 -10.20
C VAL A 223 0.31 14.23 -8.71
N LEU A 224 0.90 13.35 -7.91
CA LEU A 224 0.90 13.46 -6.45
C LEU A 224 2.12 14.25 -5.95
N SER A 225 3.27 14.11 -6.61
CA SER A 225 4.46 14.93 -6.37
C SER A 225 5.33 15.05 -7.61
N GLY A 226 6.07 16.16 -7.69
CA GLY A 226 6.93 16.48 -8.83
C GLY A 226 6.14 17.10 -10.00
N ARG A 227 6.49 16.74 -11.24
CA ARG A 227 5.87 17.27 -12.46
C ARG A 227 5.84 16.26 -13.60
N VAL A 228 4.73 16.21 -14.33
CA VAL A 228 4.53 15.30 -15.47
C VAL A 228 4.19 16.09 -16.70
N GLU A 229 4.86 15.83 -17.81
CA GLU A 229 4.48 16.37 -19.11
C GLU A 229 3.64 15.33 -19.87
N VAL A 230 2.41 15.70 -20.23
CA VAL A 230 1.47 14.83 -20.94
C VAL A 230 1.31 15.31 -22.37
N ALA A 231 1.76 14.51 -23.33
CA ALA A 231 1.67 14.82 -24.75
C ALA A 231 0.86 13.78 -25.51
N LYS A 232 0.32 14.16 -26.68
CA LYS A 232 -0.24 13.17 -27.62
C LYS A 232 0.90 12.33 -28.21
N PRO A 233 0.72 11.01 -28.45
CA PRO A 233 1.73 10.20 -29.11
C PRO A 233 2.23 10.84 -30.42
N GLY A 234 3.55 10.96 -30.55
CA GLY A 234 4.19 11.56 -31.72
C GLY A 234 4.24 13.10 -31.76
N LYS A 235 3.80 13.80 -30.70
CA LYS A 235 3.94 15.25 -30.55
C LYS A 235 5.02 15.59 -29.53
N ALA A 236 5.76 16.68 -29.79
CA ALA A 236 6.89 17.12 -28.98
C ALA A 236 6.51 18.05 -27.82
N SER A 237 5.35 18.73 -27.89
CA SER A 237 4.87 19.61 -26.84
C SER A 237 3.69 18.96 -26.09
N GLY A 238 3.78 18.94 -24.77
CA GLY A 238 2.73 18.44 -23.88
C GLY A 238 2.12 19.51 -22.98
N GLN A 239 1.08 19.10 -22.27
CA GLN A 239 0.53 19.81 -21.12
C GLN A 239 1.38 19.46 -19.90
N LEU A 240 1.99 20.47 -19.27
CA LEU A 240 2.68 20.29 -17.99
C LEU A 240 1.65 20.22 -16.86
N LEU A 241 1.83 19.24 -15.97
CA LEU A 241 1.07 19.05 -14.73
C LEU A 241 2.02 19.12 -13.54
N HIS A 242 1.58 19.80 -12.49
CA HIS A 242 2.28 19.94 -11.22
C HIS A 242 1.65 19.04 -10.14
N ALA A 243 2.33 18.89 -9.01
CA ALA A 243 1.80 18.18 -7.84
C ALA A 243 0.42 18.70 -7.42
N GLY A 244 -0.52 17.79 -7.20
CA GLY A 244 -1.91 18.10 -6.88
C GLY A 244 -2.78 18.37 -8.11
N GLU A 245 -2.25 18.23 -9.32
CA GLU A 245 -3.01 18.36 -10.57
C GLU A 245 -3.17 17.02 -11.28
N GLY A 246 -4.22 16.93 -12.08
CA GLY A 246 -4.40 15.86 -13.05
C GLY A 246 -5.02 16.36 -14.34
N ASN A 247 -5.09 15.49 -15.34
CA ASN A 247 -5.80 15.79 -16.57
C ASN A 247 -6.39 14.52 -17.20
N VAL A 248 -7.34 14.74 -18.10
CA VAL A 248 -7.88 13.71 -18.99
C VAL A 248 -7.44 14.03 -20.41
N THR A 249 -6.84 13.05 -21.09
CA THR A 249 -6.36 13.14 -22.47
C THR A 249 -7.21 12.22 -23.35
N ASP A 250 -7.92 12.81 -24.30
CA ASP A 250 -8.73 12.09 -25.27
C ASP A 250 -8.15 12.20 -26.69
N ALA A 251 -8.90 11.76 -27.70
CA ALA A 251 -8.47 11.79 -29.10
C ALA A 251 -8.10 13.20 -29.61
N ARG A 252 -8.66 14.26 -29.03
CA ARG A 252 -8.38 15.67 -29.38
C ARG A 252 -7.04 16.12 -28.81
N GLY A 253 -6.64 15.56 -27.67
CA GLY A 253 -5.37 15.83 -27.01
C GLY A 253 -5.52 16.03 -25.49
N PRO A 254 -4.45 16.47 -24.82
CA PRO A 254 -4.47 16.70 -23.38
C PRO A 254 -5.48 17.79 -22.99
N GLY A 255 -6.37 17.49 -22.06
CA GLY A 255 -7.23 18.49 -21.42
C GLY A 255 -6.44 19.44 -20.52
N LYS A 256 -7.10 20.52 -20.08
CA LYS A 256 -6.51 21.46 -19.12
C LYS A 256 -6.23 20.78 -17.77
N PRO A 257 -5.23 21.25 -17.00
CA PRO A 257 -5.00 20.79 -15.64
C PRO A 257 -6.24 21.02 -14.76
N VAL A 258 -6.54 20.03 -13.92
CA VAL A 258 -7.60 20.06 -12.92
C VAL A 258 -6.97 19.79 -11.56
N THR A 259 -7.30 20.62 -10.56
CA THR A 259 -6.86 20.40 -9.19
C THR A 259 -7.53 19.14 -8.62
N LEU A 260 -6.71 18.22 -8.13
CA LEU A 260 -7.18 16.99 -7.49
C LEU A 260 -7.90 17.29 -6.18
N LEU A 261 -8.91 16.48 -5.87
CA LEU A 261 -9.63 16.57 -4.60
C LEU A 261 -8.70 16.34 -3.40
N PRO A 262 -8.94 16.98 -2.24
CA PRO A 262 -8.11 16.81 -1.05
C PRO A 262 -8.18 15.39 -0.48
N THR A 263 -7.27 15.07 0.43
CA THR A 263 -7.25 13.79 1.15
C THR A 263 -8.51 13.62 2.01
N PRO A 264 -9.28 12.54 1.84
CA PRO A 264 -10.40 12.18 2.72
C PRO A 264 -9.98 12.02 4.18
N GLN A 265 -10.93 12.15 5.11
CA GLN A 265 -10.73 11.82 6.52
C GLN A 265 -11.76 10.79 6.94
N LEU A 266 -11.36 9.89 7.84
CA LEU A 266 -12.31 8.99 8.49
C LEU A 266 -13.20 9.82 9.43
N ALA A 267 -14.51 9.63 9.33
CA ALA A 267 -15.47 10.23 10.25
C ALA A 267 -15.48 9.50 11.61
N GLU A 268 -15.19 8.20 11.61
CA GLU A 268 -15.18 7.32 12.78
C GLU A 268 -14.02 6.32 12.64
N THR A 269 -13.48 5.82 13.76
CA THR A 269 -12.49 4.73 13.74
C THR A 269 -13.12 3.47 13.14
N PRO A 270 -12.46 2.79 12.16
CA PRO A 270 -13.02 1.59 11.56
C PRO A 270 -13.26 0.53 12.62
N ALA A 271 -14.43 -0.08 12.59
CA ALA A 271 -14.87 -1.05 13.58
C ALA A 271 -15.53 -2.25 12.92
N ARG A 272 -15.59 -3.38 13.64
CA ARG A 272 -16.27 -4.58 13.17
C ARG A 272 -17.78 -4.34 13.12
N ALA A 273 -18.37 -4.44 11.93
CA ALA A 273 -19.83 -4.48 11.78
C ALA A 273 -20.38 -5.91 11.85
N SER A 274 -19.57 -6.92 11.51
CA SER A 274 -19.98 -8.32 11.55
C SER A 274 -18.79 -9.26 11.75
N PRO A 275 -19.00 -10.59 11.90
CA PRO A 275 -17.95 -11.59 12.04
C PRO A 275 -16.93 -11.61 10.89
N ALA A 276 -17.31 -11.10 9.72
CA ALA A 276 -16.46 -11.08 8.54
C ALA A 276 -16.35 -9.67 7.92
N ALA A 277 -16.81 -8.61 8.58
CA ALA A 277 -16.88 -7.29 7.97
C ALA A 277 -16.49 -6.15 8.89
N ALA A 278 -15.76 -5.19 8.32
CA ALA A 278 -15.46 -3.91 8.92
C ALA A 278 -16.32 -2.80 8.29
N GLN A 279 -16.78 -1.88 9.13
CA GLN A 279 -17.49 -0.68 8.73
C GLN A 279 -16.53 0.51 8.71
N PHE A 280 -16.61 1.28 7.65
CA PHE A 280 -15.89 2.54 7.48
C PHE A 280 -16.89 3.66 7.27
N ALA A 281 -16.58 4.83 7.81
CA ALA A 281 -17.30 6.06 7.60
C ALA A 281 -16.31 7.16 7.22
N LEU A 282 -16.58 7.87 6.13
CA LEU A 282 -15.76 8.94 5.58
C LEU A 282 -16.45 10.29 5.78
N THR A 283 -15.65 11.34 5.96
CA THR A 283 -16.16 12.71 5.89
C THR A 283 -16.42 13.07 4.42
N PRO A 284 -17.64 13.51 4.05
CA PRO A 284 -17.94 13.90 2.67
C PRO A 284 -17.01 15.01 2.16
N ILE A 285 -16.56 14.90 0.91
CA ILE A 285 -15.76 15.92 0.22
C ILE A 285 -16.63 16.51 -0.90
N PRO A 286 -16.88 17.83 -0.90
CA PRO A 286 -17.56 18.49 -2.00
C PRO A 286 -16.89 18.20 -3.34
N GLY A 287 -17.66 17.79 -4.34
CA GLY A 287 -17.16 17.44 -5.67
C GLY A 287 -16.70 16.00 -5.84
N ALA A 288 -16.59 15.22 -4.76
CA ALA A 288 -16.32 13.78 -4.86
C ALA A 288 -17.52 13.04 -5.48
N ALA A 289 -17.26 12.31 -6.58
CA ALA A 289 -18.21 11.39 -7.19
C ALA A 289 -18.10 9.99 -6.58
N ALA A 290 -16.91 9.61 -6.13
CA ALA A 290 -16.65 8.34 -5.47
C ALA A 290 -15.44 8.44 -4.51
N TYR A 291 -15.24 7.37 -3.76
CA TYR A 291 -14.09 7.13 -2.91
C TYR A 291 -13.47 5.79 -3.27
N HIS A 292 -12.15 5.74 -3.20
CA HIS A 292 -11.36 4.51 -3.35
C HIS A 292 -10.72 4.18 -2.01
N VAL A 293 -11.02 3.00 -1.48
CA VAL A 293 -10.53 2.50 -0.20
C VAL A 293 -9.69 1.26 -0.44
N GLN A 294 -8.44 1.27 0.04
CA GLN A 294 -7.54 0.14 0.00
C GLN A 294 -7.12 -0.22 1.42
N ILE A 295 -7.09 -1.52 1.74
CA ILE A 295 -6.65 -2.04 3.03
C ILE A 295 -5.36 -2.82 2.82
N ALA A 296 -4.30 -2.43 3.52
CA ALA A 296 -2.99 -3.04 3.45
C ALA A 296 -2.46 -3.44 4.83
N THR A 297 -1.50 -4.35 4.87
CA THR A 297 -0.76 -4.71 6.10
C THR A 297 0.45 -3.81 6.37
N ASP A 298 0.78 -2.91 5.45
CA ASP A 298 1.83 -1.91 5.56
C ASP A 298 1.35 -0.53 5.10
N GLN A 299 2.02 0.52 5.59
CA GLN A 299 1.63 1.91 5.35
C GLN A 299 1.79 2.30 3.87
N GLU A 300 2.82 1.78 3.21
CA GLU A 300 3.15 2.05 1.81
C GLU A 300 2.18 1.41 0.81
N ALA A 301 1.35 0.46 1.27
CA ALA A 301 0.43 -0.35 0.46
C ALA A 301 1.14 -1.29 -0.50
N HIS A 302 2.30 -1.82 -0.10
CA HIS A 302 2.94 -2.87 -0.87
C HIS A 302 2.12 -4.17 -0.81
N ASN A 303 1.48 -4.46 0.31
CA ASN A 303 0.67 -5.66 0.55
C ASN A 303 -0.81 -5.29 0.75
N ILE A 304 -1.50 -4.98 -0.34
CA ILE A 304 -2.94 -4.71 -0.34
C ILE A 304 -3.70 -6.04 -0.26
N LEU A 305 -4.60 -6.14 0.71
CA LEU A 305 -5.49 -7.30 0.91
C LEU A 305 -6.84 -7.10 0.23
N LEU A 306 -7.34 -5.87 0.23
CA LEU A 306 -8.66 -5.53 -0.29
C LEU A 306 -8.67 -4.12 -0.87
N GLU A 307 -9.42 -3.93 -1.95
CA GLU A 307 -9.76 -2.61 -2.46
C GLU A 307 -11.26 -2.53 -2.77
N GLN A 308 -11.82 -1.34 -2.63
CA GLN A 308 -13.21 -1.08 -2.98
C GLN A 308 -13.39 0.37 -3.44
N ARG A 309 -14.19 0.55 -4.49
CA ARG A 309 -14.72 1.86 -4.88
C ARG A 309 -16.15 2.00 -4.39
N SER A 310 -16.50 3.17 -3.86
CA SER A 310 -17.84 3.45 -3.34
C SER A 310 -18.28 4.87 -3.66
N SER A 311 -19.52 5.06 -4.08
CA SER A 311 -20.14 6.39 -4.21
C SER A 311 -20.71 6.92 -2.88
N THR A 312 -20.75 6.08 -1.85
CA THR A 312 -21.23 6.44 -0.51
C THR A 312 -20.07 6.64 0.46
N THR A 313 -20.30 7.44 1.51
CA THR A 313 -19.32 7.69 2.58
C THR A 313 -19.36 6.64 3.69
N ARG A 314 -20.41 5.81 3.76
CA ARG A 314 -20.43 4.62 4.62
C ARG A 314 -20.28 3.38 3.73
N LEU A 315 -19.26 2.59 4.03
CA LEU A 315 -18.90 1.41 3.26
C LEU A 315 -18.52 0.25 4.19
N LYS A 316 -18.89 -0.95 3.75
CA LYS A 316 -18.67 -2.21 4.45
C LYS A 316 -17.63 -2.99 3.65
N LEU A 317 -16.52 -3.36 4.29
CA LEU A 317 -15.47 -4.18 3.71
C LEU A 317 -15.54 -5.59 4.31
N ASP A 318 -15.90 -6.55 3.48
CA ASP A 318 -16.00 -7.96 3.86
C ASP A 318 -14.64 -8.67 3.73
N GLY A 319 -14.45 -9.78 4.45
CA GLY A 319 -13.28 -10.66 4.30
C GLY A 319 -12.02 -10.20 5.03
N LEU A 320 -12.11 -9.22 5.93
CA LEU A 320 -10.97 -8.78 6.75
C LEU A 320 -10.87 -9.60 8.06
N PRO A 321 -9.77 -10.36 8.27
CA PRO A 321 -9.51 -11.03 9.53
C PRO A 321 -9.30 -10.04 10.70
N ASN A 322 -9.15 -10.58 11.91
CA ASN A 322 -8.63 -9.78 13.01
C ASN A 322 -7.14 -9.50 12.80
N GLY A 323 -6.73 -8.27 13.07
CA GLY A 323 -5.36 -7.84 12.84
C GLY A 323 -5.23 -6.31 12.81
N ASP A 324 -4.00 -5.88 12.57
CA ASP A 324 -3.63 -4.48 12.40
C ASP A 324 -3.45 -4.16 10.91
N TYR A 325 -3.99 -3.03 10.49
CA TYR A 325 -4.10 -2.66 9.08
C TYR A 325 -3.89 -1.17 8.88
N TYR A 326 -3.61 -0.81 7.63
CA TYR A 326 -3.58 0.56 7.14
C TYR A 326 -4.69 0.74 6.10
N ALA A 327 -5.63 1.65 6.38
CA ALA A 327 -6.64 2.08 5.42
C ALA A 327 -6.12 3.28 4.62
N ARG A 328 -6.14 3.15 3.30
CA ARG A 328 -5.81 4.22 2.36
C ARG A 328 -7.08 4.66 1.65
N VAL A 329 -7.38 5.94 1.73
CA VAL A 329 -8.64 6.49 1.21
C VAL A 329 -8.33 7.67 0.31
N SER A 330 -8.79 7.62 -0.94
CA SER A 330 -8.72 8.72 -1.91
C SER A 330 -10.12 9.14 -2.33
N ALA A 331 -10.33 10.43 -2.62
CA ALA A 331 -11.54 10.92 -3.29
C ALA A 331 -11.34 10.90 -4.80
N ILE A 332 -12.41 10.61 -5.54
CA ILE A 332 -12.45 10.61 -7.01
C ILE A 332 -13.48 11.65 -7.46
N ASP A 333 -13.10 12.53 -8.37
CA ASP A 333 -14.00 13.53 -8.93
C ASP A 333 -14.89 12.97 -10.05
N ARG A 334 -15.71 13.84 -10.67
CA ARG A 334 -16.62 13.43 -11.77
C ARG A 334 -15.90 13.11 -13.08
N LEU A 335 -14.64 13.50 -13.23
CA LEU A 335 -13.80 13.17 -14.39
C LEU A 335 -13.05 11.85 -14.18
N GLY A 336 -13.20 11.22 -13.02
CA GLY A 336 -12.49 9.99 -12.66
C GLY A 336 -11.06 10.25 -12.14
N LEU A 337 -10.70 11.50 -11.87
CA LEU A 337 -9.40 11.86 -11.29
C LEU A 337 -9.39 11.55 -9.79
N GLU A 338 -8.43 10.74 -9.38
CA GLU A 338 -8.22 10.31 -8.00
C GLU A 338 -7.19 11.21 -7.29
N GLY A 339 -7.60 11.79 -6.17
CA GLY A 339 -6.74 12.63 -5.34
C GLY A 339 -5.67 11.85 -4.55
N PRO A 340 -4.85 12.57 -3.78
CA PRO A 340 -3.97 11.96 -2.79
C PRO A 340 -4.76 11.14 -1.77
N ALA A 341 -4.14 10.05 -1.29
CA ALA A 341 -4.73 9.20 -0.27
C ALA A 341 -4.39 9.69 1.14
N SER A 342 -5.36 9.67 2.05
CA SER A 342 -5.08 9.65 3.49
C SER A 342 -4.75 8.24 3.95
N ILE A 343 -3.85 8.09 4.93
CA ILE A 343 -3.46 6.78 5.49
C ILE A 343 -3.81 6.75 6.97
N HIS A 344 -4.57 5.73 7.39
CA HIS A 344 -5.05 5.58 8.76
C HIS A 344 -4.75 4.18 9.28
N ALA A 345 -4.03 4.06 10.40
CA ALA A 345 -3.84 2.79 11.07
C ALA A 345 -5.10 2.42 11.87
N PHE A 346 -5.50 1.16 11.85
CA PHE A 346 -6.62 0.65 12.64
C PHE A 346 -6.45 -0.84 12.95
N SER A 347 -7.10 -1.30 14.02
CA SER A 347 -7.08 -2.69 14.46
C SER A 347 -8.49 -3.26 14.49
N LEU A 348 -8.67 -4.45 13.93
CA LEU A 348 -9.92 -5.21 14.07
C LEU A 348 -9.71 -6.29 15.13
N THR A 349 -10.42 -6.17 16.26
CA THR A 349 -10.30 -7.14 17.38
C THR A 349 -11.62 -7.83 17.67
N ALA A 350 -11.55 -9.06 18.17
CA ALA A 350 -12.74 -9.79 18.67
C ALA A 350 -13.42 -9.06 19.85
N ALA A 351 -12.66 -8.25 20.62
CA ALA A 351 -13.17 -7.51 21.76
C ALA A 351 -14.19 -6.41 21.38
N GLN A 352 -14.06 -5.79 20.21
CA GLN A 352 -15.09 -4.88 19.68
C GLN A 352 -16.39 -5.65 19.39
N ALA A 353 -16.31 -6.80 18.73
CA ALA A 353 -17.47 -7.64 18.42
C ALA A 353 -18.17 -8.22 19.68
N ALA A 354 -17.42 -8.43 20.77
CA ALA A 354 -17.96 -8.87 22.05
C ALA A 354 -18.72 -7.74 22.78
N ARG A 355 -18.28 -6.47 22.68
CA ARG A 355 -18.97 -5.33 23.29
C ARG A 355 -20.36 -5.10 22.69
N ASP A 356 -20.51 -5.29 21.38
CA ASP A 356 -21.78 -5.12 20.68
C ASP A 356 -22.81 -6.22 20.97
N LEU A 357 -22.40 -7.36 21.54
CA LEU A 357 -23.33 -8.40 21.99
C LEU A 357 -24.11 -7.98 23.26
N GLY A 358 -23.67 -6.93 23.95
CA GLY A 358 -24.15 -6.57 25.28
C GLY A 358 -23.82 -7.64 26.33
N THR A 359 -23.97 -7.31 27.60
CA THR A 359 -23.91 -8.30 28.68
C THR A 359 -25.30 -8.91 28.89
N PRO A 360 -25.46 -10.24 28.92
CA PRO A 360 -26.75 -10.83 29.29
C PRO A 360 -27.11 -10.47 30.74
N ASP A 361 -28.40 -10.51 31.04
CA ASP A 361 -28.88 -10.40 32.42
C ASP A 361 -28.29 -11.53 33.27
N ALA A 362 -28.01 -11.24 34.54
CA ALA A 362 -27.48 -12.24 35.45
C ALA A 362 -28.47 -13.43 35.61
N PRO A 363 -27.97 -14.67 35.69
CA PRO A 363 -28.84 -15.83 35.89
C PRO A 363 -29.46 -15.78 37.29
N PHE A 364 -30.68 -16.28 37.44
CA PHE A 364 -31.37 -16.39 38.73
C PHE A 364 -31.72 -17.85 39.04
N VAL A 365 -31.86 -18.15 40.33
CA VAL A 365 -32.25 -19.49 40.81
C VAL A 365 -33.76 -19.65 40.67
N ASP A 366 -34.19 -20.72 39.99
CA ASP A 366 -35.59 -21.16 40.00
C ASP A 366 -35.88 -21.85 41.34
N ARG A 367 -36.86 -21.32 42.08
CA ARG A 367 -37.18 -21.77 43.45
C ARG A 367 -38.22 -22.90 43.51
N ASN A 368 -38.67 -23.38 42.35
CA ASN A 368 -39.71 -24.42 42.28
C ASN A 368 -39.17 -25.85 42.45
N ASP A 369 -37.86 -26.06 42.27
CA ASP A 369 -37.20 -27.36 42.48
C ASP A 369 -36.34 -27.32 43.75
N THR A 370 -36.69 -28.15 44.73
CA THR A 370 -35.97 -28.25 46.01
C THR A 370 -34.84 -29.29 45.96
N THR A 371 -34.79 -30.15 44.94
CA THR A 371 -33.87 -31.27 44.82
C THR A 371 -32.67 -30.97 43.92
N GLN A 372 -32.82 -30.05 42.97
CA GLN A 372 -31.76 -29.62 42.04
C GLN A 372 -31.56 -28.11 42.06
N LEU A 373 -30.34 -27.67 41.74
CA LEU A 373 -30.07 -26.26 41.49
C LEU A 373 -30.39 -25.96 40.02
N THR A 374 -31.50 -25.27 39.79
CA THR A 374 -31.89 -24.81 38.45
C THR A 374 -31.60 -23.32 38.32
N LEU A 375 -30.74 -22.95 37.36
CA LEU A 375 -30.42 -21.57 37.01
C LEU A 375 -31.05 -21.22 35.67
N LYS A 376 -31.77 -20.10 35.62
CA LYS A 376 -32.44 -19.56 34.43
C LYS A 376 -32.00 -18.13 34.16
N TRP A 377 -32.07 -17.69 32.91
CA TRP A 377 -31.82 -16.30 32.53
C TRP A 377 -32.72 -15.89 31.38
N LYS A 378 -32.84 -14.58 31.17
CA LYS A 378 -33.58 -14.04 30.02
C LYS A 378 -32.78 -14.29 28.75
N ALA A 379 -33.45 -14.78 27.72
CA ALA A 379 -32.81 -15.22 26.49
C ALA A 379 -33.53 -14.70 25.24
N ALA A 380 -32.75 -14.52 24.17
CA ALA A 380 -33.29 -14.38 22.83
C ALA A 380 -33.25 -15.73 22.08
N PRO A 381 -34.18 -15.98 21.14
CA PRO A 381 -34.23 -17.24 20.40
C PRO A 381 -32.92 -17.55 19.65
N GLY A 382 -32.49 -18.81 19.65
CA GLY A 382 -31.39 -19.31 18.82
C GLY A 382 -29.97 -18.96 19.30
N GLN A 383 -29.80 -18.48 20.52
CA GLN A 383 -28.49 -18.18 21.13
C GLN A 383 -27.94 -19.40 21.89
N LYS A 384 -26.60 -19.53 21.92
CA LYS A 384 -25.89 -20.48 22.80
C LYS A 384 -25.31 -19.72 23.99
N TYR A 385 -24.99 -20.42 25.07
CA TYR A 385 -24.51 -19.81 26.31
C TYR A 385 -23.37 -20.61 26.91
N ASN A 386 -22.46 -19.90 27.60
CA ASN A 386 -21.55 -20.52 28.57
C ASN A 386 -21.96 -20.05 29.97
N LEU A 387 -22.24 -21.00 30.87
CA LEU A 387 -22.57 -20.72 32.26
C LEU A 387 -21.45 -21.18 33.17
N GLN A 388 -21.11 -20.35 34.17
CA GLN A 388 -20.20 -20.69 35.25
C GLN A 388 -20.87 -20.54 36.60
N VAL A 389 -20.57 -21.46 37.51
CA VAL A 389 -20.94 -21.39 38.93
C VAL A 389 -19.68 -21.58 39.77
N SER A 390 -19.48 -20.72 40.77
CA SER A 390 -18.27 -20.69 41.60
C SER A 390 -18.58 -20.54 43.09
N ARG A 391 -17.64 -20.98 43.93
CA ARG A 391 -17.63 -20.75 45.39
C ARG A 391 -17.17 -19.34 45.77
N ASP A 392 -16.58 -18.59 44.84
CA ASP A 392 -16.06 -17.25 45.11
C ASP A 392 -16.45 -16.25 44.01
N ALA A 393 -16.45 -14.97 44.36
CA ALA A 393 -16.89 -13.90 43.45
C ALA A 393 -15.92 -13.63 42.29
N SER A 394 -14.67 -14.08 42.39
CA SER A 394 -13.66 -13.94 41.32
C SER A 394 -13.73 -15.06 40.29
N PHE A 395 -14.56 -16.09 40.53
CA PHE A 395 -14.67 -17.29 39.69
C PHE A 395 -13.36 -18.09 39.59
N SER A 396 -12.55 -18.07 40.65
CA SER A 396 -11.30 -18.83 40.73
C SER A 396 -11.52 -20.30 41.14
N TRP A 397 -12.60 -20.58 41.86
CA TRP A 397 -13.03 -21.90 42.29
C TRP A 397 -14.36 -22.27 41.62
N LEU A 398 -14.29 -22.73 40.39
CA LEU A 398 -15.45 -23.17 39.62
C LEU A 398 -15.96 -24.52 40.14
N ILE A 399 -17.26 -24.60 40.43
CA ILE A 399 -17.97 -25.87 40.66
C ILE A 399 -18.74 -26.33 39.42
N TYR A 400 -18.96 -25.41 38.46
CA TYR A 400 -19.54 -25.72 37.16
C TYR A 400 -19.03 -24.75 36.10
N SER A 401 -18.75 -25.28 34.89
CA SER A 401 -18.48 -24.50 33.68
C SER A 401 -18.96 -25.32 32.48
N GLY A 402 -20.03 -24.89 31.82
CA GLY A 402 -20.66 -25.67 30.76
C GLY A 402 -21.27 -24.81 29.66
N LYS A 403 -21.47 -25.44 28.49
CA LYS A 403 -22.15 -24.84 27.34
C LYS A 403 -23.58 -25.36 27.25
N THR A 404 -24.52 -24.51 26.87
CA THR A 404 -25.94 -24.88 26.67
C THR A 404 -26.56 -24.07 25.53
N ASP A 405 -27.54 -24.65 24.84
CA ASP A 405 -28.41 -24.00 23.87
C ASP A 405 -29.79 -23.63 24.46
N ALA A 406 -30.07 -24.06 25.69
CA ALA A 406 -31.24 -23.66 26.46
C ALA A 406 -30.88 -22.54 27.44
N PRO A 407 -31.82 -21.62 27.76
CA PRO A 407 -31.62 -20.55 28.74
C PRO A 407 -31.76 -21.04 30.19
N GLU A 408 -31.34 -22.27 30.43
CA GLU A 408 -31.45 -22.99 31.68
C GLU A 408 -30.29 -23.98 31.81
N VAL A 409 -29.79 -24.15 33.04
CA VAL A 409 -28.94 -25.29 33.42
C VAL A 409 -29.48 -25.87 34.72
N ARG A 410 -29.48 -27.20 34.77
CA ARG A 410 -29.80 -27.99 35.97
C ARG A 410 -28.54 -28.67 36.49
N LEU A 411 -28.25 -28.45 37.76
CA LEU A 411 -27.09 -28.99 38.45
C LEU A 411 -27.55 -29.82 39.65
N PRO A 412 -26.81 -30.88 40.01
CA PRO A 412 -26.94 -31.47 41.34
C PRO A 412 -26.84 -30.38 42.40
N ARG A 413 -27.71 -30.42 43.41
CA ARG A 413 -27.70 -29.44 44.49
C ARG A 413 -26.33 -29.49 45.19
N PRO A 414 -25.56 -28.38 45.18
CA PRO A 414 -24.27 -28.38 45.83
C PRO A 414 -24.45 -28.27 47.36
N ALA A 415 -23.39 -28.52 48.13
CA ALA A 415 -23.44 -28.40 49.58
C ALA A 415 -23.87 -26.99 50.04
N PHE A 416 -24.29 -26.85 51.29
CA PHE A 416 -24.65 -25.54 51.84
C PHE A 416 -23.51 -24.52 51.67
N GLY A 417 -23.89 -23.26 51.47
CA GLY A 417 -22.98 -22.14 51.35
C GLY A 417 -23.37 -21.11 50.29
N THR A 418 -22.51 -20.11 50.16
CA THR A 418 -22.68 -19.03 49.17
C THR A 418 -21.98 -19.38 47.87
N TYR A 419 -22.65 -19.10 46.77
CA TYR A 419 -22.18 -19.35 45.40
C TYR A 419 -22.45 -18.14 44.52
N TYR A 420 -21.74 -18.10 43.40
CA TYR A 420 -21.84 -17.05 42.39
C TYR A 420 -22.06 -17.70 41.02
N ALA A 421 -23.06 -17.25 40.28
CA ALA A 421 -23.32 -17.68 38.92
C ALA A 421 -23.16 -16.52 37.94
N ARG A 422 -22.63 -16.79 36.75
CA ARG A 422 -22.59 -15.84 35.64
C ARG A 422 -22.77 -16.55 34.30
N VAL A 423 -23.35 -15.86 33.34
CA VAL A 423 -23.60 -16.39 32.00
C VAL A 423 -23.04 -15.44 30.95
N GLN A 424 -22.55 -15.97 29.83
CA GLN A 424 -22.26 -15.17 28.65
C GLN A 424 -22.94 -15.80 27.44
N THR A 425 -23.32 -14.95 26.49
CA THR A 425 -23.94 -15.37 25.24
C THR A 425 -22.85 -15.71 24.24
N VAL A 426 -23.02 -16.79 23.48
CA VAL A 426 -22.12 -17.24 22.43
C VAL A 426 -22.88 -17.28 21.11
N ARG A 427 -22.40 -16.52 20.14
CA ARG A 427 -22.98 -16.49 18.79
C ARG A 427 -22.52 -17.72 17.99
N ALA A 428 -23.23 -18.02 16.90
CA ALA A 428 -22.94 -19.14 16.00
C ALA A 428 -21.51 -19.15 15.43
N ASP A 429 -20.83 -18.00 15.38
CA ASP A 429 -19.44 -17.81 14.94
C ASP A 429 -18.40 -18.09 16.04
N GLY A 430 -18.83 -18.45 17.25
CA GLY A 430 -17.97 -18.73 18.39
C GLY A 430 -17.55 -17.49 19.20
N ILE A 431 -17.96 -16.28 18.82
CA ILE A 431 -17.69 -15.06 19.61
C ILE A 431 -18.61 -15.05 20.84
N ALA A 432 -18.01 -14.84 22.01
CA ALA A 432 -18.72 -14.69 23.27
C ALA A 432 -18.84 -13.23 23.69
N SER A 433 -19.97 -12.85 24.28
CA SER A 433 -20.11 -11.59 25.00
C SER A 433 -19.21 -11.58 26.25
N PRO A 434 -18.99 -10.43 26.91
CA PRO A 434 -18.59 -10.45 28.31
C PRO A 434 -19.62 -11.21 29.15
N TYR A 435 -19.17 -11.79 30.26
CA TYR A 435 -20.07 -12.39 31.24
C TYR A 435 -21.02 -11.34 31.84
N SER A 436 -22.22 -11.78 32.20
CA SER A 436 -23.16 -11.05 33.04
C SER A 436 -22.51 -10.60 34.34
N LEU A 437 -23.18 -9.70 35.06
CA LEU A 437 -22.88 -9.53 36.49
C LEU A 437 -22.97 -10.88 37.21
N ALA A 438 -22.11 -11.06 38.21
CA ALA A 438 -22.14 -12.24 39.04
C ALA A 438 -23.39 -12.20 39.94
N GLN A 439 -24.25 -13.21 39.82
CA GLN A 439 -25.38 -13.39 40.72
C GLN A 439 -24.95 -14.19 41.95
N PRO A 440 -24.90 -13.59 43.16
CA PRO A 440 -24.77 -14.36 44.38
C PRO A 440 -26.07 -15.09 44.70
N PHE A 441 -25.96 -16.32 45.21
CA PHE A 441 -27.06 -17.06 45.79
C PHE A 441 -26.56 -17.94 46.94
N ILE A 442 -27.46 -18.26 47.87
CA ILE A 442 -27.16 -19.08 49.04
C ILE A 442 -27.90 -20.39 48.87
N VAL A 443 -27.17 -21.49 48.96
CA VAL A 443 -27.75 -22.82 49.13
C VAL A 443 -27.87 -23.06 50.62
N THR A 444 -29.10 -23.09 51.12
CA THR A 444 -29.41 -23.42 52.50
C THR A 444 -29.67 -24.92 52.62
N ASP A 445 -29.33 -25.51 53.76
CA ASP A 445 -29.88 -26.81 54.12
C ASP A 445 -31.33 -26.64 54.57
N GLN A 446 -32.22 -27.46 54.04
CA GLN A 446 -33.42 -27.84 54.77
C GLN A 446 -33.05 -29.13 55.51
N TRP A 447 -33.27 -29.19 56.82
CA TRP A 447 -33.21 -30.47 57.51
C TRP A 447 -34.31 -31.34 56.92
N ILE A 448 -33.91 -32.41 56.24
CA ILE A 448 -34.82 -33.37 55.62
C ILE A 448 -34.83 -34.60 56.53
N ILE A 449 -36.02 -35.01 56.98
CA ILE A 449 -36.16 -36.30 57.65
C ILE A 449 -36.05 -37.44 56.63
N HIS A 450 -35.83 -38.66 57.11
CA HIS A 450 -35.51 -39.86 56.30
C HIS A 450 -36.48 -40.17 55.15
N ASP A 451 -37.64 -39.53 55.10
CA ASP A 451 -38.70 -39.69 54.09
C ASP A 451 -38.70 -38.59 52.99
N GLY A 452 -37.75 -37.64 53.03
CA GLY A 452 -37.63 -36.58 52.03
C GLY A 452 -38.49 -35.34 52.29
N ASN A 453 -39.17 -35.26 53.44
CA ASN A 453 -39.96 -34.08 53.82
C ASN A 453 -39.13 -33.04 54.60
N PRO A 454 -39.29 -31.73 54.32
CA PRO A 454 -38.60 -30.68 55.07
C PRO A 454 -39.16 -30.53 56.49
N ILE A 455 -38.29 -30.39 57.49
CA ILE A 455 -38.70 -30.05 58.86
C ILE A 455 -39.21 -28.60 58.88
N SER A 456 -40.51 -28.43 59.13
CA SER A 456 -41.17 -27.14 59.36
C SER A 456 -41.20 -26.82 60.85
N SER A 457 -40.96 -25.56 61.24
CA SER A 457 -40.96 -25.08 62.63
C SER A 457 -42.36 -24.81 63.22
N LYS A 458 -43.43 -25.41 62.70
CA LYS A 458 -44.79 -25.24 63.25
C LYS A 458 -45.17 -26.41 64.15
N ASP A 459 -44.92 -26.21 65.45
CA ASP A 459 -45.86 -26.36 66.57
C ASP A 459 -45.09 -26.56 67.87
N ALA A 460 -44.37 -25.50 68.27
CA ALA A 460 -43.93 -25.30 69.65
C ALA A 460 -45.05 -24.56 70.42
N THR A 461 -46.22 -25.18 70.60
CA THR A 461 -47.20 -24.77 71.62
C THR A 461 -48.09 -25.95 71.98
N GLY A 462 -47.86 -26.52 73.16
CA GLY A 462 -48.73 -27.53 73.77
C GLY A 462 -48.00 -28.27 74.88
N ARG A 463 -48.22 -27.80 76.11
CA ARG A 463 -47.68 -28.25 77.40
C ARG A 463 -47.36 -29.72 77.55
#